data_AF-A0A958JT68-F1
#
_entry.id   AF-A0A958JT68-F1
#
_cell.length_a   1.000
_cell.length_b   1.000
_cell.length_c   1.000
_cell.angle_alpha   90.00
_cell.angle_beta   90.00
_cell.angle_gamma   90.00
#
_symmetry.space_group_name_H-M   'P 1'
#
loop_
_entity.id
_entity.type
_entity.pdbx_description
1 polymer ?
#
loop_
_entity_poly.entity_id
_entity_poly.type
_entity_poly.pdbx_seq_one_letter_code
_entity_poly.pdbx_strand_id
1 'polypeptide(L)'
;LTALQEVEDALSSERHQRELLRSLREQLAAAEDALSESKSRYVNGLSDYLRVLVALQTTQNLERSVISEERQLREFRNQLLLALGGRLPSVHEPAAGEIAESEDHSDNKENTE
;
A
#
# COMPACT_ATOMS: atom_id res chain seq x y z
N LEU A 1 -9.93 0.29 -26.61
CA LEU A 1 -9.64 1.65 -26.09
C LEU A 1 -9.28 1.63 -24.59
N THR A 2 -9.63 0.58 -23.85
CA THR A 2 -9.53 0.49 -22.38
C THR A 2 -8.11 0.60 -21.81
N ALA A 3 -7.12 -0.06 -22.43
CA ALA A 3 -5.75 -0.07 -21.89
C ALA A 3 -5.07 1.31 -21.87
N LEU A 4 -5.36 2.19 -22.84
CA LEU A 4 -4.81 3.54 -22.85
C LEU A 4 -5.40 4.40 -21.72
N GLN A 5 -6.71 4.24 -21.48
CA GLN A 5 -7.41 4.92 -20.41
C GLN A 5 -6.92 4.46 -19.02
N GLU A 6 -6.70 3.16 -18.83
CA GLU A 6 -6.13 2.62 -17.57
C GLU A 6 -4.74 3.18 -17.26
N VAL A 7 -3.89 3.37 -18.28
CA VAL A 7 -2.57 3.98 -18.12
C VAL A 7 -2.68 5.47 -17.77
N GLU A 8 -3.59 6.19 -18.42
CA GLU A 8 -3.83 7.61 -18.16
C GLU A 8 -4.35 7.84 -16.73
N ASP A 9 -5.30 7.02 -16.29
CA ASP A 9 -5.86 7.06 -14.94
C ASP A 9 -4.78 6.77 -13.87
N ALA A 10 -3.92 5.77 -14.11
CA ALA A 10 -2.82 5.43 -13.21
C ALA A 10 -1.76 6.55 -13.13
N LEU A 11 -1.39 7.16 -14.27
CA LEU A 11 -0.45 8.28 -14.31
C LEU A 11 -1.00 9.53 -13.61
N SER A 12 -2.28 9.84 -13.85
CA SER A 12 -2.97 10.94 -13.20
C SER A 12 -3.00 10.75 -11.69
N SER A 13 -3.40 9.56 -11.22
CA SER A 13 -3.47 9.24 -9.79
C SER A 13 -2.11 9.34 -9.10
N GLU A 14 -1.04 8.83 -9.73
CA GLU A 14 0.32 8.92 -9.19
C GLU A 14 0.82 10.38 -9.11
N ARG A 15 0.47 11.22 -10.09
CA ARG A 15 0.83 12.65 -10.07
C ARG A 15 0.15 13.38 -8.91
N HIS A 16 -1.17 13.25 -8.78
CA HIS A 16 -1.93 13.89 -7.70
C HIS A 16 -1.44 13.41 -6.32
N GLN A 17 -1.12 12.13 -6.19
CA GLN A 17 -0.59 11.58 -4.94
C GLN A 17 0.76 12.21 -4.54
N ARG A 18 1.66 12.47 -5.50
CA ARG A 18 2.93 13.15 -5.22
C ARG A 18 2.74 14.60 -4.79
N GLU A 19 1.74 15.29 -5.34
CA GLU A 19 1.41 16.67 -4.97
C GLU A 19 0.82 16.72 -3.55
N LEU A 20 -0.13 15.83 -3.24
CA LEU A 20 -0.67 15.67 -1.89
C LEU A 20 0.45 15.40 -0.87
N LEU A 21 1.35 14.47 -1.19
CA LEU A 21 2.46 14.13 -0.31
C LEU A 21 3.41 15.29 -0.06
N ARG A 22 3.62 16.16 -1.06
CA ARG A 22 4.41 17.40 -0.90
C ARG A 22 3.73 18.33 0.10
N SER A 23 2.44 18.59 -0.07
CA SER A 23 1.69 19.47 0.84
C SER A 23 1.63 18.91 2.26
N LEU A 24 1.50 17.59 2.44
CA LEU A 24 1.54 16.98 3.77
C LEU A 24 2.90 17.12 4.46
N ARG A 25 4.00 17.03 3.70
CA ARG A 25 5.34 17.26 4.25
C ARG A 25 5.57 18.72 4.64
N GLU A 26 5.04 19.67 3.86
CA GLU A 26 5.06 21.09 4.21
C GLU A 26 4.26 21.36 5.50
N GLN A 27 3.09 20.74 5.64
CA GLN A 27 2.29 20.82 6.88
C GLN A 27 3.02 20.19 8.07
N LEU A 28 3.69 19.06 7.87
CA LEU A 28 4.47 18.39 8.92
C LEU A 28 5.60 19.30 9.41
N ALA A 29 6.37 19.91 8.51
CA ALA A 29 7.43 20.85 8.86
C ALA A 29 6.90 22.03 9.69
N ALA A 30 5.76 22.62 9.28
CA ALA A 30 5.13 23.70 10.03
C ALA A 30 4.63 23.24 11.42
N ALA A 31 4.15 22.01 11.55
CA ALA A 31 3.72 21.43 12.81
C ALA A 31 4.90 21.13 13.75
N GLU A 32 6.05 20.69 13.22
CA GLU A 32 7.29 20.50 13.97
C GLU A 32 7.81 21.83 14.53
N ASP A 33 7.79 22.90 13.73
CA ASP A 33 8.13 24.25 14.18
C ASP A 33 7.19 24.73 15.29
N ALA A 34 5.89 24.53 15.12
CA ALA A 34 4.88 24.88 16.13
C ALA A 34 5.08 24.09 17.44
N LEU A 35 5.46 22.82 17.37
CA LEU A 35 5.78 22.00 18.54
C LEU A 35 7.04 22.51 19.24
N SER A 36 8.08 22.86 18.50
CA SER A 36 9.32 23.45 19.05
C SER A 36 9.02 24.75 19.81
N GLU A 37 8.25 25.64 19.19
CA GLU A 37 7.84 26.90 19.79
C GLU A 37 6.93 26.70 21.02
N SER A 38 6.04 25.71 20.97
CA SER A 38 5.21 25.35 22.13
C SER A 38 6.06 24.87 23.31
N LYS A 39 7.09 24.05 23.05
CA LYS A 39 8.01 23.57 24.09
C LYS A 39 8.80 24.74 24.69
N SER A 40 9.32 25.64 23.85
CA SER A 40 10.02 26.84 24.27
C SER A 40 9.16 27.70 25.22
N ARG A 41 7.91 27.99 24.83
CA ARG A 41 6.99 28.77 25.66
C ARG A 41 6.65 28.09 26.99
N TYR A 42 6.48 26.77 26.99
CA TYR A 42 6.24 26.02 28.23
C TYR A 42 7.44 26.10 29.18
N VAL A 43 8.65 25.86 28.70
CA VAL A 43 9.89 25.92 29.51
C VAL A 43 10.11 27.32 30.11
N ASN A 44 9.73 28.36 29.37
CA ASN A 44 9.79 29.75 29.83
C ASN A 44 8.60 30.16 30.73
N GLY A 45 7.67 29.25 31.05
CA GLY A 45 6.49 29.54 31.88
C GLY A 45 5.44 30.43 31.19
N LEU A 46 5.53 30.60 29.87
CA LEU A 46 4.65 31.47 29.07
C LEU A 46 3.41 30.73 28.55
N SER A 47 3.32 29.41 28.72
CA SER A 47 2.21 28.58 28.27
C SER A 47 2.04 27.33 29.12
N ASP A 48 0.81 26.81 29.14
CA ASP A 48 0.48 25.48 29.70
C ASP A 48 1.09 24.35 28.85
N TYR A 49 1.47 23.26 29.50
CA TYR A 49 1.93 22.01 28.89
C TYR A 49 0.89 21.37 27.97
N LEU A 50 -0.41 21.60 28.20
CA LEU A 50 -1.47 21.12 27.31
C LEU A 50 -1.24 21.57 25.86
N ARG A 51 -0.69 22.78 25.63
CA ARG A 51 -0.35 23.24 24.27
C ARG A 51 0.72 22.39 23.60
N VAL A 52 1.69 21.89 24.38
CA VAL A 52 2.74 20.99 23.89
C VAL A 52 2.14 19.67 23.44
N LEU A 53 1.21 19.12 24.22
CA LEU A 53 0.53 17.87 23.89
C LEU A 53 -0.32 17.99 22.63
N VAL A 54 -1.06 19.10 22.46
CA VAL A 54 -1.85 19.36 21.27
C VAL A 54 -0.97 19.49 20.03
N ALA A 55 0.14 20.24 20.13
CA ALA A 55 1.10 20.37 19.04
C ALA A 55 1.72 19.00 18.69
N LEU A 56 2.11 18.22 19.70
CA LEU A 56 2.70 16.89 19.54
C LEU A 56 1.72 15.92 18.86
N GLN A 57 0.47 15.90 19.29
CA GLN A 57 -0.57 15.07 18.67
C GLN A 57 -0.79 15.46 17.20
N THR A 58 -0.78 16.76 16.89
CA THR A 58 -0.92 17.27 15.52
C THR A 58 0.24 16.79 14.64
N THR A 59 1.49 16.93 15.12
CA THR A 59 2.69 16.44 14.42
C THR A 59 2.60 14.93 14.17
N GLN A 60 2.29 14.12 15.18
CA GLN A 60 2.20 12.66 15.03
C GLN A 60 1.08 12.22 14.07
N ASN A 61 -0.05 12.94 14.04
CA ASN A 61 -1.09 12.67 13.07
C ASN A 61 -0.60 12.94 11.64
N LEU A 62 0.13 14.03 11.42
CA LEU A 62 0.71 14.37 10.12
C LEU A 62 1.79 13.36 9.69
N GLU A 63 2.65 12.92 10.60
CA GLU A 63 3.63 11.85 10.33
C GLU A 63 2.94 10.57 9.83
N ARG A 64 1.86 10.16 10.51
CA ARG A 64 1.06 8.98 10.12
C ARG A 64 0.39 9.18 8.76
N SER A 65 -0.13 10.37 8.48
CA SER A 65 -0.68 10.71 7.17
C SER A 65 0.39 10.62 6.08
N VAL A 66 1.58 11.19 6.28
CA VAL A 66 2.70 11.09 5.32
C VAL A 66 3.05 9.63 5.04
N ILE A 67 3.19 8.80 6.07
CA ILE A 67 3.50 7.36 5.90
C ILE A 67 2.38 6.64 5.14
N SER A 68 1.11 6.96 5.43
CA SER A 68 -0.02 6.36 4.73
C SER A 68 -0.05 6.75 3.25
N GLU A 69 0.16 8.02 2.96
CA GLU A 69 0.17 8.54 1.59
C GLU A 69 1.41 8.08 0.80
N GLU A 70 2.53 7.81 1.46
CA GLU A 70 3.70 7.17 0.85
C GLU A 70 3.40 5.73 0.43
N ARG A 71 2.70 4.97 1.27
CA ARG A 71 2.24 3.61 0.92
C ARG A 71 1.31 3.68 -0.28
N GLN A 72 0.34 4.59 -0.28
CA GLN A 72 -0.60 4.80 -1.39
C GLN A 72 0.14 5.12 -2.71
N LEU A 73 1.19 5.95 -2.66
CA LEU A 73 2.02 6.24 -3.84
C LEU A 73 2.69 4.98 -4.41
N ARG A 74 3.11 4.04 -3.55
CA ARG A 74 3.66 2.74 -4.00
C ARG A 74 2.60 1.88 -4.68
N GLU A 75 1.38 1.89 -4.16
CA GLU A 75 0.24 1.16 -4.74
C GLU A 75 -0.09 1.69 -6.14
N PHE A 76 -0.20 3.02 -6.32
CA PHE A 76 -0.42 3.62 -7.64
C PHE A 76 0.72 3.31 -8.62
N ARG A 77 1.97 3.28 -8.15
CA ARG A 77 3.09 2.89 -8.98
C ARG A 77 3.02 1.42 -9.41
N ASN A 78 2.58 0.52 -8.53
CA ASN A 78 2.35 -0.88 -8.89
C ASN A 78 1.24 -0.98 -9.95
N GLN A 79 0.13 -0.26 -9.77
CA GLN A 79 -0.97 -0.23 -10.73
C GLN A 79 -0.55 0.29 -12.10
N LEU A 80 0.27 1.35 -12.15
CA LEU A 80 0.84 1.86 -13.38
C LEU A 80 1.72 0.81 -14.09
N LEU A 81 2.55 0.08 -13.34
CA LEU A 81 3.38 -1.00 -13.91
C LEU A 81 2.54 -2.14 -14.47
N LEU A 82 1.43 -2.50 -13.82
CA LEU A 82 0.49 -3.50 -14.33
C LEU A 82 -0.20 -3.02 -15.62
N ALA A 83 -0.67 -1.76 -15.65
CA ALA A 83 -1.34 -1.16 -16.81
C ALA A 83 -0.41 -1.04 -18.05
N LEU A 84 0.88 -0.83 -17.83
CA LEU A 84 1.89 -0.77 -18.91
C LEU A 84 2.24 -2.14 -19.52
N GLY A 85 1.57 -3.23 -19.09
CA GLY A 85 1.81 -4.58 -19.61
C GLY A 85 2.75 -5.42 -18.75
N GLY A 86 2.98 -5.02 -17.49
CA GLY A 86 3.62 -5.84 -16.47
C GLY A 86 2.71 -7.00 -16.08
N ARG A 87 2.51 -7.98 -16.97
CA ARG A 87 1.88 -9.25 -16.62
C ARG A 87 2.78 -9.95 -15.60
N LEU A 88 2.36 -10.04 -14.34
CA LEU A 88 2.87 -11.10 -13.47
C LEU A 88 2.58 -12.42 -14.19
N PRO A 89 3.56 -13.33 -14.38
CA PRO A 89 3.23 -14.67 -14.84
C PRO A 89 2.16 -15.20 -13.89
N SER A 90 0.97 -15.48 -14.45
CA SER A 90 -0.11 -16.12 -13.74
C SER A 90 0.48 -17.32 -13.02
N VAL A 91 0.37 -17.34 -11.69
CA VAL A 91 0.61 -18.55 -10.91
C VAL A 91 -0.38 -19.56 -11.45
N HIS A 92 0.09 -20.40 -12.38
CA HIS A 92 -0.63 -21.58 -12.83
C HIS A 92 -0.58 -22.55 -11.66
N GLU A 93 -1.62 -22.55 -10.84
CA GLU A 93 -2.16 -23.78 -10.27
C GLU A 93 -3.64 -23.77 -10.64
N PRO A 94 -4.10 -24.80 -11.37
CA PRO A 94 -4.12 -26.15 -10.80
C PRO A 94 -3.71 -27.24 -11.80
N ALA A 95 -2.66 -27.99 -11.50
CA ALA A 95 -2.49 -29.34 -12.06
C ALA A 95 -3.34 -30.32 -11.22
N ALA A 96 -4.66 -30.15 -11.26
CA ALA A 96 -5.60 -31.22 -10.90
C ALA A 96 -5.96 -31.95 -12.20
N GLY A 97 -5.25 -33.03 -12.51
CA GLY A 97 -5.50 -33.75 -13.74
C GLY A 97 -4.49 -34.84 -14.12
N GLU A 98 -3.93 -35.58 -13.16
CA GLU A 98 -3.35 -36.91 -13.41
C GLU A 98 -3.77 -37.82 -12.24
N ILE A 99 -5.07 -38.14 -12.21
CA ILE A 99 -5.50 -39.43 -11.68
C ILE A 99 -4.86 -40.46 -12.59
N ALA A 100 -3.76 -41.03 -12.15
CA ALA A 100 -3.12 -42.16 -12.77
C ALA A 100 -4.19 -43.24 -12.99
N GLU A 101 -4.46 -43.51 -14.26
CA GLU A 101 -5.05 -44.74 -14.73
C GLU A 101 -4.18 -45.89 -14.21
N SER A 102 -4.56 -46.46 -13.07
CA SER A 102 -4.17 -47.81 -12.72
C SER A 102 -5.17 -48.77 -13.36
N GLU A 103 -5.07 -48.94 -14.67
CA GLU A 103 -5.41 -50.21 -15.29
C GLU A 103 -4.10 -50.99 -15.44
N ASP A 104 -3.80 -51.86 -14.49
CA ASP A 104 -3.24 -53.14 -14.88
C ASP A 104 -4.07 -54.27 -14.27
N HIS A 105 -4.70 -54.98 -15.18
CA HIS A 105 -5.59 -56.08 -14.98
C HIS A 105 -4.73 -57.34 -15.04
N SER A 106 -4.38 -57.91 -13.88
CA SER A 106 -3.87 -59.29 -13.83
C SER A 106 -4.68 -60.11 -12.82
N ASP A 107 -5.55 -60.93 -13.39
CA ASP A 107 -5.97 -62.25 -12.92
C ASP A 107 -6.74 -62.33 -11.60
N ASN A 108 -8.07 -62.47 -11.70
CA ASN A 108 -8.73 -63.72 -11.33
C ASN A 108 -10.19 -63.73 -11.80
N LYS A 109 -10.48 -64.26 -13.00
CA LYS A 109 -11.83 -64.73 -13.34
C LYS A 109 -11.96 -66.18 -12.89
N GLU A 110 -12.80 -66.37 -11.89
CA GLU A 110 -13.77 -67.47 -11.73
C GLU A 110 -13.59 -68.71 -12.62
N ASN A 111 -13.37 -69.86 -11.98
CA ASN A 111 -14.16 -71.08 -12.25
C ASN A 111 -13.96 -72.08 -11.08
N THR A 112 -14.98 -72.40 -10.28
CA THR A 112 -16.03 -73.42 -10.53
C THR A 112 -15.59 -74.82 -10.08
N GLU A 113 -15.95 -75.20 -8.86
CA GLU A 113 -16.74 -76.40 -8.45
C GLU A 113 -16.80 -76.53 -6.92
#